data_AF-A0A3D0HJZ1-F1
#
_entry.id   AF-A0A3D0HJZ1-F1
#
_cell.length_a   1.000
_cell.length_b   1.000
_cell.length_c   1.000
_cell.angle_alpha   90.00
_cell.angle_beta   90.00
_cell.angle_gamma   90.00
#
_symmetry.space_group_name_H-M   'P 1'
#
loop_
_entity.id
_entity.type
_entity.pdbx_description
1 polymer ?
#
loop_
_entity_poly.entity_id
_entity_poly.type
_entity_poly.pdbx_seq_one_letter_code
_entity_poly.pdbx_strand_id
1 'polypeptide(L)'
;MHGHSVDADVEIRLAHSDSWAGSGSRDLVDRRKREELEDQNLTVLATRSFGAGNRATEEEPDKFRTCFERDRDRILHASSFRRLAGKTQVFVFPQDHQRTRLTHALEVAQVATSVPRAICVNVVLTEAIALGHDCGHGPGGHASEDALSPYVDGGYDH
;
A
#
# COMPACT_ATOMS: atom_id res chain seq x y z
N MET A 1 10.99 7.40 33.99
CA MET A 1 11.97 6.39 33.53
C MET A 1 13.32 7.08 33.45
N HIS A 2 14.34 6.57 34.14
CA HIS A 2 15.71 7.03 34.00
C HIS A 2 16.42 6.05 33.06
N GLY A 3 16.95 6.54 31.94
CA GLY A 3 17.63 5.70 30.95
C GLY A 3 18.94 5.14 31.48
N HIS A 4 19.39 4.04 30.90
CA HIS A 4 20.68 3.41 31.23
C HIS A 4 21.75 3.89 30.23
N SER A 5 22.92 4.28 30.74
CA SER A 5 24.09 4.67 29.92
C SER A 5 25.05 3.48 29.79
N VAL A 6 25.51 3.21 28.57
CA VAL A 6 26.37 2.06 28.28
C VAL A 6 27.84 2.46 28.12
N ASP A 7 28.17 3.75 28.01
CA ASP A 7 29.55 4.22 27.90
C ASP A 7 29.73 5.66 28.42
N ALA A 8 30.89 5.97 29.03
CA ALA A 8 31.18 7.29 29.60
C ALA A 8 31.59 8.34 28.56
N ASP A 9 32.03 7.91 27.37
CA ASP A 9 32.55 8.77 26.31
C ASP A 9 31.57 9.01 25.15
N VAL A 10 30.41 8.31 25.14
CA VAL A 10 29.33 8.56 24.16
C VAL A 10 28.00 8.50 24.91
N GLU A 11 27.31 9.65 25.05
CA GLU A 11 26.03 9.74 25.76
C GLU A 11 24.88 9.11 24.93
N ILE A 12 24.91 7.79 24.76
CA ILE A 12 23.79 7.02 24.19
C ILE A 12 22.91 6.56 25.35
N ARG A 13 21.70 7.12 25.45
CA ARG A 13 20.65 6.63 26.35
C ARG A 13 19.81 5.59 25.63
N LEU A 14 19.79 4.37 26.15
CA LEU A 14 18.97 3.29 25.60
C LEU A 14 17.69 3.11 26.41
N ALA A 15 16.64 2.64 25.73
CA ALA A 15 15.33 2.40 26.35
C ALA A 15 15.35 1.21 27.32
N HIS A 16 16.15 0.19 27.05
CA HIS A 16 16.32 -1.00 27.89
C HIS A 16 17.80 -1.27 28.16
N SER A 17 18.11 -1.88 29.30
CA SER A 17 19.49 -2.16 29.74
C SER A 17 20.22 -3.22 28.90
N ASP A 18 19.46 -4.04 28.16
CA ASP A 18 19.94 -5.07 27.23
C ASP A 18 19.92 -4.58 25.77
N SER A 19 19.51 -3.34 25.53
CA SER A 19 19.59 -2.75 24.21
C SER A 19 21.06 -2.59 23.82
N TRP A 20 21.35 -2.87 22.56
CA TRP A 20 22.65 -2.64 21.95
C TRP A 20 22.47 -1.74 20.73
N ALA A 21 23.38 -0.79 20.56
CA ALA A 21 23.48 0.01 19.36
C ALA A 21 24.88 -0.22 18.76
N GLY A 22 24.92 -0.68 17.51
CA GLY A 22 26.15 -0.71 16.74
C GLY A 22 25.89 -0.36 15.29
N SER A 23 26.98 -0.12 14.57
CA SER A 23 26.92 0.10 13.13
C SER A 23 26.80 -1.25 12.43
N GLY A 24 25.56 -1.66 12.12
CA GLY A 24 25.32 -2.73 11.15
C GLY A 24 25.88 -2.34 9.77
N SER A 25 25.95 -3.32 8.85
CA SER A 25 26.29 -3.02 7.45
C SER A 25 25.40 -1.89 6.91
N ARG A 26 26.02 -0.94 6.21
CA ARG A 26 25.36 0.20 5.55
C ARG A 26 25.02 -0.09 4.09
N ASP A 27 25.17 -1.33 3.65
CA ASP A 27 24.97 -1.67 2.24
C ASP A 27 23.49 -1.50 1.89
N LEU A 28 23.23 -0.51 1.03
CA LEU A 28 21.90 -0.29 0.49
C LEU A 28 21.56 -1.43 -0.47
N VAL A 29 20.49 -2.16 -0.18
CA VAL A 29 19.94 -3.15 -1.10
C VAL A 29 19.17 -2.41 -2.19
N ASP A 30 19.68 -2.44 -3.42
CA ASP A 30 19.04 -1.79 -4.56
C ASP A 30 17.80 -2.55 -5.04
N ARG A 31 17.04 -1.94 -5.95
CA ARG A 31 15.82 -2.54 -6.50
C ARG A 31 16.07 -3.94 -7.10
N ARG A 32 17.14 -4.11 -7.89
CA ARG A 32 17.41 -5.37 -8.59
C ARG A 32 17.65 -6.49 -7.59
N LYS A 33 18.45 -6.21 -6.55
CA LYS A 33 18.72 -7.20 -5.52
C LYS A 33 17.47 -7.56 -4.72
N ARG A 34 16.56 -6.61 -4.48
CA ARG A 34 15.26 -6.86 -3.84
C ARG A 34 14.34 -7.70 -4.73
N GLU A 35 14.27 -7.40 -6.03
CA GLU A 35 13.52 -8.18 -7.02
C GLU A 35 14.01 -9.64 -7.08
N GLU A 36 15.34 -9.87 -7.09
CA GLU A 36 15.93 -11.22 -7.04
C GLU A 36 15.54 -11.99 -5.77
N LEU A 37 15.63 -11.34 -4.60
CA LEU A 37 15.28 -11.96 -3.33
C LEU A 37 13.78 -12.27 -3.23
N GLU A 38 12.94 -11.40 -3.78
CA GLU A 38 11.49 -11.64 -3.85
C GLU A 38 11.17 -12.83 -4.78
N ASP A 39 11.76 -12.86 -5.98
CA ASP A 39 11.54 -13.92 -6.97
C ASP A 39 11.84 -15.32 -6.44
N GLN A 40 12.91 -15.47 -5.64
CA GLN A 40 13.29 -16.73 -5.01
C GLN A 40 12.25 -17.26 -4.02
N ASN A 41 11.44 -16.37 -3.43
CA ASN A 41 10.47 -16.72 -2.40
C ASN A 41 9.03 -16.83 -2.94
N LEU A 42 8.76 -16.28 -4.13
CA LEU A 42 7.44 -16.30 -4.73
C LEU A 42 7.13 -17.66 -5.39
N THR A 43 5.90 -18.15 -5.21
CA THR A 43 5.42 -19.35 -5.92
C THR A 43 5.51 -19.18 -7.44
N VAL A 44 5.67 -20.27 -8.19
CA VAL A 44 5.94 -20.26 -9.64
C VAL A 44 4.94 -19.40 -10.45
N LEU A 45 3.68 -19.37 -10.02
CA LEU A 45 2.62 -18.62 -10.72
C LEU A 45 2.40 -17.19 -10.21
N ALA A 46 3.17 -16.71 -9.22
CA ALA A 46 3.00 -15.35 -8.73
C ALA A 46 3.50 -14.31 -9.74
N THR A 47 2.81 -13.18 -9.83
CA THR A 47 3.29 -12.03 -10.60
C THR A 47 4.59 -11.50 -9.99
N ARG A 48 5.62 -11.32 -10.81
CA ARG A 48 6.93 -10.82 -10.39
C ARG A 48 6.99 -9.31 -10.42
N SER A 49 7.86 -8.74 -9.58
CA SER A 49 8.11 -7.31 -9.51
C SER A 49 9.03 -6.76 -10.62
N PHE A 50 9.50 -7.61 -11.54
CA PHE A 50 10.19 -7.16 -12.74
C PHE A 50 9.19 -7.12 -13.91
N GLY A 51 9.17 -6.00 -14.64
CA GLY A 51 8.21 -5.75 -15.72
C GLY A 51 6.86 -5.30 -15.17
N ALA A 52 6.59 -4.00 -15.21
CA ALA A 52 5.39 -3.38 -14.64
C ALA A 52 4.10 -3.61 -15.46
N GLY A 53 4.04 -4.69 -16.25
CA GLY A 53 3.04 -4.85 -17.30
C GLY A 53 3.09 -3.71 -18.33
N ASN A 54 1.91 -3.31 -18.80
CA ASN A 54 1.76 -2.29 -19.85
C ASN A 54 1.51 -0.92 -19.22
N ARG A 55 2.58 -0.17 -18.94
CA ARG A 55 2.46 1.25 -18.55
C ARG A 55 2.11 2.08 -19.79
N ALA A 56 1.17 3.01 -19.65
CA ALA A 56 0.79 3.94 -20.73
C ALA A 56 1.94 4.86 -21.15
N THR A 57 2.82 5.18 -20.19
CA THR A 57 4.04 5.95 -20.41
C THR A 57 5.23 5.10 -20.03
N GLU A 58 6.23 5.04 -20.89
CA GLU A 58 7.51 4.43 -20.57
C GLU A 58 8.24 5.27 -19.52
N GLU A 59 8.75 4.61 -18.48
CA GLU A 59 9.42 5.27 -17.39
C GLU A 59 10.63 4.46 -16.96
N GLU A 60 11.74 5.16 -16.72
CA GLU A 60 12.92 4.54 -16.15
C GLU A 60 12.60 3.87 -14.80
N PRO A 61 13.10 2.65 -14.56
CA PRO A 61 12.91 1.99 -13.27
C PRO A 61 13.54 2.78 -12.12
N ASP A 62 12.92 2.71 -10.94
CA ASP A 62 13.44 3.38 -9.74
C ASP A 62 14.72 2.67 -9.25
N LYS A 63 15.62 3.39 -8.60
CA LYS A 63 16.88 2.82 -8.11
C LYS A 63 16.67 1.82 -6.96
N PHE A 64 15.62 2.02 -6.16
CA PHE A 64 15.42 1.30 -4.89
C PHE A 64 14.04 0.63 -4.76
N ARG A 65 13.00 1.21 -5.37
CA ARG A 65 11.63 0.68 -5.28
C ARG A 65 11.28 -0.26 -6.41
N THR A 66 10.59 -1.34 -6.11
CA THR A 66 10.02 -2.23 -7.14
C THR A 66 8.91 -1.53 -7.93
N CYS A 67 8.49 -2.12 -9.06
CA CYS A 67 7.42 -1.54 -9.87
C CYS A 67 6.10 -1.38 -9.08
N PHE A 68 5.72 -2.39 -8.29
CA PHE A 68 4.48 -2.37 -7.52
C PHE A 68 4.57 -1.49 -6.27
N GLU A 69 5.76 -1.32 -5.69
CA GLU A 69 5.95 -0.32 -4.63
C GLU A 69 5.67 1.09 -5.16
N ARG A 70 6.18 1.40 -6.36
CA ARG A 70 5.88 2.68 -7.01
C ARG A 70 4.39 2.85 -7.29
N ASP A 71 3.71 1.81 -7.74
CA ASP A 71 2.27 1.86 -8.04
C ASP A 71 1.45 2.09 -6.77
N ARG A 72 1.75 1.34 -5.70
CA ARG A 72 1.15 1.55 -4.38
C ARG A 72 1.36 2.98 -3.88
N ASP A 73 2.59 3.50 -3.95
CA ASP A 73 2.92 4.85 -3.50
C ASP A 73 2.14 5.91 -4.30
N ARG A 74 2.01 5.71 -5.62
CA ARG A 74 1.22 6.60 -6.49
C ARG A 74 -0.26 6.60 -6.13
N ILE A 75 -0.84 5.43 -5.87
CA ILE A 75 -2.24 5.30 -5.43
C ILE A 75 -2.45 6.07 -4.13
N LEU A 76 -1.59 5.85 -3.13
CA LEU A 76 -1.68 6.54 -1.83
C LEU A 76 -1.62 8.07 -1.95
N HIS A 77 -0.84 8.58 -2.92
CA HIS A 77 -0.70 10.02 -3.15
C HIS A 77 -1.70 10.58 -4.16
N ALA A 78 -2.53 9.76 -4.79
CA ALA A 78 -3.49 10.19 -5.79
C ALA A 78 -4.62 11.00 -5.16
N SER A 79 -5.12 12.00 -5.90
CA SER A 79 -6.28 12.79 -5.47
C SER A 79 -7.55 11.95 -5.35
N SER A 80 -7.72 10.92 -6.19
CA SER A 80 -8.80 9.94 -6.12
C SER A 80 -8.83 9.20 -4.78
N PHE A 81 -7.67 8.69 -4.32
CA PHE A 81 -7.54 7.99 -3.05
C PHE A 81 -7.84 8.91 -1.86
N ARG A 82 -7.29 10.14 -1.84
CA ARG A 82 -7.58 11.12 -0.77
C ARG A 82 -9.06 11.47 -0.67
N ARG A 83 -9.77 11.55 -1.81
CA ARG A 83 -11.21 11.84 -1.86
C ARG A 83 -12.06 10.73 -1.22
N LEU A 84 -11.54 9.52 -1.07
CA LEU A 84 -12.25 8.44 -0.37
C LEU A 84 -12.56 8.78 1.09
N ALA A 85 -11.79 9.68 1.72
CA ALA A 85 -12.06 10.17 3.07
C ALA A 85 -13.41 10.90 3.18
N GLY A 86 -13.85 11.54 2.08
CA GLY A 86 -15.11 12.27 2.02
C GLY A 86 -16.29 11.45 1.45
N LYS A 87 -16.07 10.18 1.10
CA LYS A 87 -17.12 9.30 0.56
C LYS A 87 -17.52 8.27 1.61
N THR A 88 -18.81 8.14 1.86
CA THR A 88 -19.34 7.15 2.80
C THR A 88 -19.31 5.75 2.19
N GLN A 89 -18.99 4.76 3.02
CA GLN A 89 -19.18 3.35 2.72
C GLN A 89 -20.46 2.91 3.44
N VAL A 90 -21.60 3.00 2.74
CA VAL A 90 -22.97 2.58 3.15
C VAL A 90 -23.24 2.60 4.67
N PHE A 91 -23.93 3.62 5.20
CA PHE A 91 -25.02 3.51 6.21
C PHE A 91 -25.48 4.89 6.74
N VAL A 92 -26.80 4.99 7.01
CA VAL A 92 -27.50 6.09 7.68
C VAL A 92 -27.98 5.60 9.07
N PHE A 93 -27.49 6.23 10.15
CA PHE A 93 -27.98 6.36 11.56
C PHE A 93 -28.46 5.13 12.39
N PRO A 94 -28.23 5.06 13.75
CA PRO A 94 -27.46 5.94 14.66
C PRO A 94 -26.15 5.35 15.24
N GLN A 95 -25.12 6.21 15.29
CA GLN A 95 -23.96 6.24 16.23
C GLN A 95 -22.87 5.15 16.17
N ASP A 96 -21.68 5.52 15.66
CA ASP A 96 -20.54 6.15 16.39
C ASP A 96 -19.23 5.97 15.58
N HIS A 97 -19.19 4.99 14.68
CA HIS A 97 -18.01 4.65 13.88
C HIS A 97 -18.33 4.47 12.40
N GLN A 98 -18.86 5.53 11.77
CA GLN A 98 -19.16 5.47 10.33
C GLN A 98 -17.89 5.25 9.51
N ARG A 99 -17.95 4.29 8.59
CA ARG A 99 -16.86 4.00 7.67
C ARG A 99 -16.92 4.93 6.48
N THR A 100 -15.77 5.47 6.13
CA THR A 100 -15.55 6.10 4.84
C THR A 100 -15.02 5.04 3.89
N ARG A 101 -15.07 5.32 2.60
CA ARG A 101 -14.39 4.49 1.59
C ARG A 101 -12.89 4.39 1.86
N LEU A 102 -12.30 5.43 2.45
CA LEU A 102 -10.89 5.38 2.85
C LEU A 102 -10.66 4.37 3.96
N THR A 103 -11.45 4.40 5.04
CA THR A 103 -11.26 3.44 6.14
C THR A 103 -11.57 2.02 5.68
N HIS A 104 -12.56 1.84 4.79
CA HIS A 104 -12.81 0.57 4.12
C HIS A 104 -11.60 0.09 3.30
N ALA A 105 -11.03 0.93 2.44
CA ALA A 105 -9.87 0.56 1.62
C ALA A 105 -8.65 0.16 2.48
N LEU A 106 -8.44 0.83 3.62
CA LEU A 106 -7.38 0.46 4.56
C LEU A 106 -7.63 -0.91 5.22
N GLU A 107 -8.88 -1.22 5.59
CA GLU A 107 -9.25 -2.54 6.11
C GLU A 107 -9.10 -3.65 5.07
N VAL A 108 -9.57 -3.39 3.85
CA VAL A 108 -9.41 -4.31 2.73
C VAL A 108 -7.92 -4.56 2.47
N ALA A 109 -7.08 -3.53 2.46
CA ALA A 109 -5.63 -3.71 2.28
C ALA A 109 -5.00 -4.54 3.41
N GLN A 110 -5.39 -4.31 4.67
CA GLN A 110 -4.88 -5.08 5.81
C GLN A 110 -5.27 -6.57 5.68
N VAL A 111 -6.54 -6.87 5.40
CA VAL A 111 -7.02 -8.24 5.22
C VAL A 111 -6.41 -8.88 3.98
N ALA A 112 -6.42 -8.17 2.84
CA ALA A 112 -5.93 -8.67 1.57
C ALA A 112 -4.45 -9.03 1.63
N THR A 113 -3.62 -8.30 2.39
CA THR A 113 -2.19 -8.63 2.52
C THR A 113 -1.89 -9.81 3.45
N SER A 114 -2.87 -10.31 4.23
CA SER A 114 -2.67 -11.48 5.08
C SER A 114 -2.57 -12.79 4.28
N VAL A 115 -3.37 -12.92 3.21
CA VAL A 115 -3.40 -14.08 2.32
C VAL A 115 -2.09 -14.26 1.52
N PRO A 116 -1.57 -13.27 0.77
CA PRO A 116 -0.42 -13.45 -0.10
C PRO A 116 0.87 -13.76 0.65
N ARG A 117 0.98 -13.32 1.91
CA ARG A 117 2.09 -13.69 2.81
C ARG A 117 2.11 -15.19 3.11
N ALA A 118 0.93 -15.82 3.24
CA ALA A 118 0.82 -17.24 3.57
C ALA A 118 1.01 -18.16 2.35
N ILE A 119 0.62 -17.70 1.15
CA ILE A 119 0.70 -18.49 -0.09
C ILE A 119 1.87 -18.08 -1.01
N CYS A 120 2.76 -17.22 -0.52
CA CYS A 120 3.94 -16.73 -1.22
C CYS A 120 3.63 -16.13 -2.60
N VAL A 121 2.63 -15.24 -2.69
CA VAL A 121 2.41 -14.40 -3.88
C VAL A 121 2.75 -12.93 -3.58
N ASN A 122 2.73 -12.08 -4.60
CA ASN A 122 3.21 -10.70 -4.49
C ASN A 122 2.33 -9.85 -3.57
N VAL A 123 2.85 -9.58 -2.36
CA VAL A 123 2.14 -8.84 -1.31
C VAL A 123 1.95 -7.37 -1.69
N VAL A 124 2.96 -6.75 -2.30
CA VAL A 124 2.91 -5.31 -2.63
C VAL A 124 1.91 -5.06 -3.76
N LEU A 125 1.88 -5.93 -4.78
CA LEU A 125 0.86 -5.88 -5.83
C LEU A 125 -0.55 -6.01 -5.23
N THR A 126 -0.73 -6.96 -4.31
CA THR A 126 -2.03 -7.20 -3.65
C THR A 126 -2.47 -5.96 -2.87
N GLU A 127 -1.55 -5.34 -2.13
CA GLU A 127 -1.79 -4.09 -1.40
C GLU A 127 -2.16 -2.93 -2.34
N ALA A 128 -1.42 -2.76 -3.45
CA ALA A 128 -1.69 -1.72 -4.44
C ALA A 128 -3.11 -1.88 -5.02
N ILE A 129 -3.49 -3.09 -5.41
CA ILE A 129 -4.85 -3.39 -5.92
C ILE A 129 -5.90 -3.07 -4.85
N ALA A 130 -5.70 -3.54 -3.62
CA ALA A 130 -6.63 -3.32 -2.52
C ALA A 130 -6.82 -1.83 -2.17
N LEU A 131 -5.76 -1.02 -2.21
CA LEU A 131 -5.86 0.43 -1.99
C LEU A 131 -6.53 1.15 -3.18
N GLY A 132 -6.27 0.68 -4.40
CA GLY A 132 -6.75 1.28 -5.63
C GLY A 132 -8.20 0.95 -5.98
N HIS A 133 -8.72 -0.19 -5.51
CA HIS A 133 -9.97 -0.78 -6.01
C HIS A 133 -11.17 0.17 -5.92
N ASP A 134 -11.18 1.04 -4.91
CA ASP A 134 -12.34 1.88 -4.61
C ASP A 134 -12.22 3.31 -5.17
N CYS A 135 -11.11 3.63 -5.85
CA CYS A 135 -10.83 4.98 -6.34
C CYS A 135 -11.84 5.50 -7.37
N GLY A 136 -12.48 4.60 -8.13
CA GLY A 136 -13.38 4.92 -9.23
C GLY A 136 -14.78 5.35 -8.81
N HIS A 137 -15.20 5.04 -7.58
CA HIS A 137 -16.58 5.27 -7.13
C HIS A 137 -17.01 6.74 -7.15
N GLY A 138 -18.20 7.02 -7.68
CA GLY A 138 -18.79 8.34 -7.65
C GLY A 138 -19.40 8.71 -6.29
N PRO A 139 -19.91 9.94 -6.13
CA PRO A 139 -20.57 10.39 -4.91
C PRO A 139 -21.88 9.63 -4.66
N GLY A 140 -22.09 9.11 -3.44
CA GLY A 140 -23.29 8.32 -3.13
C GLY A 140 -23.18 6.84 -3.51
N GLY A 141 -21.99 6.35 -3.89
CA GLY A 141 -21.78 4.94 -4.22
C GLY A 141 -22.53 4.52 -5.47
N HIS A 142 -23.16 3.35 -5.48
CA HIS A 142 -23.87 2.82 -6.64
C HIS A 142 -24.96 3.76 -7.19
N ALA A 143 -25.54 4.63 -6.36
CA ALA A 143 -26.48 5.63 -6.85
C ALA A 143 -25.86 6.59 -7.88
N SER A 144 -24.53 6.81 -7.85
CA SER A 144 -23.85 7.59 -8.89
C SER A 144 -23.69 6.86 -10.21
N GLU A 145 -23.62 5.52 -10.21
CA GLU A 145 -23.56 4.71 -11.43
C GLU A 145 -24.84 4.91 -12.23
N ASP A 146 -26.00 4.71 -11.58
CA ASP A 146 -27.32 4.94 -12.20
C ASP A 146 -27.50 6.40 -12.64
N ALA A 147 -27.08 7.36 -11.80
CA ALA A 147 -27.29 8.78 -12.07
C ALA A 147 -26.40 9.31 -13.21
N LEU A 148 -25.19 8.78 -13.38
CA LEU A 148 -24.22 9.27 -14.37
C LEU A 148 -24.24 8.46 -15.68
N SER A 149 -24.67 7.19 -15.65
CA SER A 149 -24.70 6.33 -16.82
C SER A 149 -25.41 6.92 -18.05
N PRO A 150 -26.54 7.63 -17.94
CA PRO A 150 -27.20 8.25 -19.10
C PRO A 150 -26.38 9.36 -19.78
N TYR A 151 -25.35 9.89 -19.11
CA TYR A 151 -24.55 11.02 -19.58
C TYR A 151 -23.14 10.64 -20.04
N VAL A 152 -22.76 9.37 -19.92
CA VAL A 152 -21.45 8.85 -20.33
C VAL A 152 -21.68 7.81 -21.43
N ASP A 153 -21.05 8.00 -22.59
CA ASP A 153 -21.10 7.00 -23.66
C ASP A 153 -20.48 5.68 -23.17
N GLY A 154 -21.25 4.60 -23.27
CA GLY A 154 -20.88 3.29 -22.70
C GLY A 154 -21.25 3.07 -21.22
N GLY A 155 -21.85 4.05 -20.53
CA GLY A 155 -22.23 3.96 -19.12
C GLY A 155 -21.16 4.44 -18.14
N TYR A 156 -21.49 4.44 -16.85
CA TYR A 156 -20.55 4.79 -15.77
C TYR A 156 -20.54 3.70 -14.70
N ASP A 157 -19.41 2.99 -14.61
CA ASP A 157 -19.11 1.98 -13.61
C ASP A 157 -17.82 2.36 -12.86
N HIS A 158 -17.72 1.96 -11.60
CA HIS A 158 -16.59 2.29 -10.72
C HIS A 158 -15.39 1.34 -10.87
#